data_AF-A0A920JFE8-F1
#
_entry.id   AF-A0A920JFE8-F1
#
_cell.length_a   1.000
_cell.length_b   1.000
_cell.length_c   1.000
_cell.angle_alpha   90.00
_cell.angle_beta   90.00
_cell.angle_gamma   90.00
#
_symmetry.space_group_name_H-M   'P 1'
#
loop_
_entity.id
_entity.type
_entity.pdbx_description
1 polymer ?
#
loop_
_entity_poly.entity_id
_entity_poly.type
_entity_poly.pdbx_seq_one_letter_code
_entity_poly.pdbx_strand_id
1 'polypeptide(L)' 'MEMSQSVSQALGLIDNELERIQSREIISCTEVSDLLLDIRLALMQSESVEKHTATAV' A
#
# COMPACT_ATOMS: atom_id res chain seq x y z
N MET A 1 0.07 -15.20 -13.73
CA MET A 1 0.57 -15.14 -12.34
C MET A 1 -0.61 -14.74 -11.49
N GLU A 2 -1.08 -15.61 -10.61
CA GLU A 2 -2.09 -15.22 -9.62
C GLU A 2 -1.41 -14.28 -8.62
N MET A 3 -1.85 -13.03 -8.58
CA MET A 3 -1.38 -12.07 -7.60
C MET A 3 -2.07 -12.41 -6.28
N SER A 4 -1.33 -12.49 -5.17
CA SER A 4 -1.97 -12.71 -3.88
C SER A 4 -2.97 -11.58 -3.63
N GLN A 5 -4.13 -11.92 -3.08
CA GLN A 5 -5.23 -10.97 -2.85
C GLN A 5 -4.77 -9.73 -2.08
N SER A 6 -3.82 -9.94 -1.16
CA SER A 6 -3.09 -8.94 -0.36
C SER A 6 -2.28 -7.97 -1.22
N VAL A 7 -1.57 -8.47 -2.23
CA VAL A 7 -0.79 -7.65 -3.16
C VAL A 7 -1.72 -6.82 -4.06
N SER A 8 -2.81 -7.41 -4.57
CA SER A 8 -3.80 -6.64 -5.35
C SER A 8 -4.46 -5.54 -4.52
N GLN A 9 -4.76 -5.80 -3.24
CA GLN A 9 -5.33 -4.80 -2.34
C GLN A 9 -4.33 -3.66 -2.04
N ALA A 10 -3.07 -4.00 -1.81
CA ALA A 10 -2.03 -3.00 -1.60
C ALA A 10 -1.81 -2.12 -2.84
N LEU A 11 -1.81 -2.72 -4.04
CA LEU A 11 -1.71 -1.96 -5.29
C LEU A 11 -2.90 -1.02 -5.47
N GLY A 12 -4.12 -1.45 -5.13
CA GLY A 12 -5.30 -0.57 -5.17
C GLY A 12 -5.22 0.64 -4.23
N LEU A 13 -4.61 0.48 -3.05
CA LEU A 13 -4.36 1.60 -2.12
C LEU A 13 -3.32 2.58 -2.68
N ILE A 14 -2.26 2.05 -3.30
CA ILE A 14 -1.22 2.85 -3.95
C ILE A 14 -1.81 3.66 -5.10
N ASP A 15 -2.58 3.01 -5.99
CA ASP A 15 -3.19 3.65 -7.15
C ASP A 15 -4.13 4.79 -6.74
N ASN A 16 -4.93 4.60 -5.68
CA ASN A 16 -5.85 5.62 -5.17
C ASN A 16 -5.10 6.89 -4.69
N GLU A 17 -4.04 6.70 -3.91
CA GLU A 17 -3.26 7.84 -3.41
C GLU A 17 -2.45 8.53 -4.51
N LEU A 18 -1.93 7.77 -5.48
CA LEU A 18 -1.27 8.34 -6.64
C LEU A 18 -2.23 9.14 -7.52
N GLU A 19 -3.46 8.65 -7.73
CA GLU A 19 -4.49 9.37 -8.48
C GLU A 19 -4.91 10.67 -7.77
N ARG A 20 -5.07 10.62 -6.43
CA ARG A 20 -5.34 11.80 -5.60
C ARG A 20 -4.26 12.87 -5.77
N ILE A 21 -3.00 12.45 -5.80
CA ILE A 21 -1.84 13.34 -5.90
C ILE A 21 -1.62 13.82 -7.34
N GLN A 22 -1.95 13.01 -8.35
CA GLN A 22 -1.85 13.36 -9.77
C GLN A 22 -2.72 14.57 -10.13
N SER A 23 -3.84 14.77 -9.43
CA SER A 23 -4.73 15.93 -9.62
C SER A 23 -4.13 17.26 -9.12
N ARG A 24 -2.97 17.24 -8.47
CA ARG A 24 -2.32 18.41 -7.87
C ARG A 24 -1.16 18.91 -8.72
N GLU A 25 -1.10 20.23 -8.90
CA GLU A 25 -0.08 20.90 -9.72
C GLU A 25 1.30 20.96 -9.02
N ILE A 26 1.32 20.99 -7.69
CA ILE A 26 2.55 21.01 -6.87
C ILE A 26 2.35 20.07 -5.66
N ILE A 27 3.38 19.27 -5.38
CA ILE A 27 3.42 18.33 -4.27
C ILE A 27 4.74 18.54 -3.53
N SER A 28 4.69 18.64 -2.20
CA SER A 28 5.90 18.78 -1.40
C SER A 28 6.63 17.46 -1.22
N CYS A 29 7.96 17.51 -1.04
CA CYS A 29 8.75 16.31 -0.73
C CYS A 29 8.31 15.62 0.57
N THR A 30 7.77 16.39 1.52
CA THR A 30 7.19 15.89 2.76
C THR A 30 5.93 15.07 2.50
N GLU A 31 5.00 15.56 1.68
CA GLU A 31 3.79 14.81 1.31
C GLU A 31 4.11 13.50 0.59
N VAL A 32 5.12 13.51 -0.29
CA VAL A 32 5.58 12.28 -0.97
C VAL A 32 6.20 11.31 0.05
N SER A 33 7.00 11.81 0.99
CA SER A 33 7.63 10.97 2.02
C SER A 33 6.60 10.35 2.96
N ASP A 34 5.59 11.11 3.37
CA ASP A 34 4.49 10.64 4.22
C ASP A 34 3.68 9.55 3.50
N LEU A 35 3.33 9.78 2.23
CA LEU A 35 2.64 8.78 1.43
C LEU A 35 3.41 7.45 1.33
N LEU A 36 4.71 7.53 1.05
CA LEU A 36 5.56 6.33 0.97
C LEU A 36 5.65 5.60 2.31
N LEU A 37 5.59 6.34 3.43
CA LEU A 37 5.56 5.76 4.77
C LEU A 37 4.24 5.02 5.02
N ASP A 38 3.11 5.62 4.63
CA ASP A 38 1.76 5.04 4.77
C ASP A 38 1.61 3.77 3.94
N ILE A 39 2.09 3.78 2.68
CA ILE A 39 2.13 2.60 1.81
C ILE A 39 2.97 1.48 2.47
N ARG A 40 4.15 1.83 3.00
CA ARG A 40 5.01 0.86 3.69
C ARG A 40 4.31 0.25 4.90
N LEU A 41 3.62 1.06 5.71
CA LEU A 41 2.88 0.57 6.87
C LEU A 41 1.72 -0.35 6.47
N ALA A 42 0.96 0.00 5.42
CA ALA A 42 -0.13 -0.82 4.90
C ALA A 42 0.37 -2.18 4.38
N LEU A 43 1.51 -2.20 3.68
CA LEU A 43 2.17 -3.42 3.20
C LEU A 43 2.64 -4.31 4.37
N MET A 44 3.29 -3.72 5.39
CA MET A 44 3.75 -4.46 6.56
C MET A 44 2.60 -5.08 7.37
N GLN A 45 1.46 -4.39 7.46
CA GLN A 45 0.26 -4.93 8.09
C GLN A 45 -0.32 -6.10 7.30
N SER A 46 -0.31 -6.00 5.96
CA SER A 46 -0.80 -7.05 5.07
C SER A 46 0.05 -8.32 5.14
N GLU A 47 1.38 -8.18 5.24
CA GLU A 47 2.31 -9.33 5.43
C GLU A 47 2.09 -10.04 6.77
N SER A 48 1.75 -9.28 7.84
CA SER A 48 1.48 -9.84 9.17
C SER A 48 0.23 -10.72 9.21
N VAL A 49 -0.78 -10.37 8.39
CA VAL A 49 -2.03 -11.13 8.25
C VAL A 49 -1.81 -12.45 7.54
N GLU A 50 -1.01 -12.49 6.47
CA GLU A 50 -0.69 -13.74 5.75
C GLU A 50 0.09 -14.75 6.62
N LYS A 51 0.95 -14.25 7.53
CA LYS A 51 1.74 -15.11 8.43
C LYS A 51 0.89 -15.84 9.47
N HIS A 52 -0.19 -15.23 9.97
CA HIS A 52 -1.07 -15.86 10.98
C HIS A 52 -2.00 -16.93 10.38
N THR A 53 -2.42 -16.78 9.14
CA THR A 53 -3.24 -17.80 8.45
C THR A 53 -2.43 -19.04 8.04
N ALA A 54 -1.13 -18.89 7.80
CA ALA A 54 -0.26 -20.01 7.41
C ALA A 54 0.18 -20.91 8.60
N THR A 55 -0.01 -20.48 9.85
CA THR A 55 0.38 -21.26 11.06
C THR A 55 -0.79 -21.88 11.81
N ALA A 56 -2.03 -21.66 11.36
CA ALA A 56 -3.24 -22.18 12.00
C ALA A 56 -3.86 -23.40 11.30
N VAL A 57 -3.08 -24.12 10.47
CA VAL A 57 -3.48 -25.38 9.81
C VAL A 57 -2.48 -26.48 10.15
#